data_AF-A0A1K2HUK2-F1
#
_entry.id   AF-A0A1K2HUK2-F1
#
_cell.length_a   1.000
_cell.length_b   1.000
_cell.length_c   1.000
_cell.angle_alpha   90.00
_cell.angle_beta   90.00
_cell.angle_gamma   90.00
#
_symmetry.space_group_name_H-M   'P 1'
#
loop_
_entity.id
_entity.type
_entity.pdbx_description
1 polymer ?
#
loop_
_entity_poly.entity_id
_entity_poly.type
_entity_poly.pdbx_seq_one_letter_code
_entity_poly.pdbx_strand_id
1 'polypeptide(L)'
;MPTRLKRPAFWRPLALAGALVAFQGYLAYHAIGGQFGFEGQKQMQADIVALEADSAALQAEIDAYRHRVELFRADRLDPDIVSERARALLAMAKESDVVIMVDPATNQPTSGSSR
;
A
#
# COMPACT_ATOMS: atom_id res chain seq x y z
N MET A 1 -10.79 -25.19 81.60
CA MET A 1 -11.23 -25.26 80.20
C MET A 1 -10.04 -25.02 79.29
N PRO A 2 -9.48 -26.02 78.59
CA PRO A 2 -8.40 -25.76 77.64
C PRO A 2 -9.00 -25.39 76.28
N THR A 3 -8.74 -24.16 75.81
CA THR A 3 -9.06 -23.72 74.46
C THR A 3 -7.94 -24.17 73.50
N ARG A 4 -8.22 -25.16 72.64
CA ARG A 4 -7.26 -25.59 71.61
C ARG A 4 -7.22 -24.58 70.47
N LEU A 5 -6.23 -23.69 70.48
CA LEU A 5 -5.90 -22.86 69.32
C LEU A 5 -5.24 -23.72 68.23
N LYS A 6 -5.96 -23.90 67.13
CA LYS A 6 -5.50 -24.60 65.92
C LYS A 6 -4.39 -23.76 65.29
N ARG A 7 -3.14 -24.24 65.34
CA ARG A 7 -1.99 -23.57 64.72
C ARG A 7 -2.28 -23.37 63.23
N PRO A 8 -2.28 -22.13 62.71
CA PRO A 8 -2.50 -21.92 61.28
C PRO A 8 -1.32 -22.51 60.49
N ALA A 9 -1.64 -23.11 59.35
CA ALA A 9 -0.65 -23.75 58.50
C ALA A 9 0.25 -22.69 57.83
N PHE A 10 1.43 -22.47 58.42
CA PHE A 10 2.49 -21.57 57.93
C PHE A 10 2.91 -21.84 56.47
N TRP A 11 2.68 -23.05 55.96
CA TRP A 11 2.97 -23.40 54.58
C TRP A 11 2.05 -22.75 53.54
N ARG A 12 0.83 -22.35 53.93
CA ARG A 12 -0.13 -21.69 53.03
C ARG A 12 0.37 -20.35 52.48
N PRO A 13 0.84 -19.40 53.31
CA PRO A 13 1.39 -18.15 52.78
C PRO A 13 2.67 -18.38 51.97
N LEU A 14 3.47 -19.40 52.32
CA LEU A 14 4.68 -19.74 51.57
C LEU A 14 4.36 -20.25 50.16
N ALA A 15 3.38 -21.14 50.04
CA ALA A 15 2.89 -21.65 48.76
C ALA A 15 2.26 -20.53 47.92
N LEU A 16 1.49 -19.64 48.55
CA LEU A 16 0.88 -18.48 47.88
C LEU A 16 1.94 -17.51 47.35
N ALA A 17 2.96 -17.21 48.15
CA ALA A 17 4.08 -16.36 47.75
C ALA A 17 4.87 -16.98 46.59
N GLY A 18 5.16 -18.29 46.65
CA GLY A 18 5.82 -19.01 45.56
C GLY A 18 5.02 -18.97 44.26
N ALA A 19 3.70 -19.16 44.33
CA ALA A 19 2.81 -19.08 43.18
C ALA A 19 2.78 -17.67 42.57
N LEU A 20 2.76 -16.62 43.40
CA LEU A 20 2.83 -15.22 42.96
C LEU A 20 4.15 -14.90 42.24
N VAL A 21 5.29 -15.36 42.78
CA VAL A 21 6.59 -15.18 42.13
C VAL A 21 6.67 -15.91 40.80
N ALA A 22 6.18 -17.16 40.74
CA ALA A 22 6.12 -17.91 39.49
C ALA A 22 5.22 -17.23 38.44
N PHE A 23 4.08 -16.69 38.87
CA PHE A 23 3.17 -15.94 38.01
C PHE A 23 3.82 -14.66 37.47
N GLN A 24 4.51 -13.89 38.31
CA GLN A 24 5.27 -12.72 37.89
C GLN A 24 6.39 -13.09 36.90
N GLY A 25 7.11 -14.19 37.14
CA GLY A 25 8.14 -14.68 36.23
C GLY A 25 7.57 -15.08 34.86
N TYR A 26 6.42 -15.75 34.84
CA TYR A 26 5.72 -16.10 33.61
C TYR A 26 5.30 -14.85 32.82
N LEU A 27 4.70 -13.86 33.50
CA LEU A 27 4.32 -12.59 32.87
C LEU A 27 5.54 -11.83 32.36
N ALA A 28 6.64 -11.78 33.11
CA ALA A 28 7.87 -11.11 32.69
C ALA A 28 8.48 -11.76 31.43
N TYR A 29 8.54 -13.09 31.39
CA TYR A 29 8.99 -13.83 30.21
C TYR A 29 8.11 -13.54 28.98
N HIS A 30 6.78 -13.56 29.18
CA HIS A 30 5.82 -13.31 28.10
C HIS A 30 5.82 -11.83 27.66
N ALA A 31 6.10 -10.88 28.54
CA ALA A 31 6.24 -9.47 28.21
C ALA A 31 7.48 -9.18 27.35
N ILE A 32 8.58 -9.91 27.58
CA ILE A 32 9.81 -9.78 26.79
C ILE A 32 9.67 -10.43 25.42
N GLY A 33 9.05 -11.63 25.36
CA GLY A 33 8.88 -12.38 24.11
C GLY A 33 7.59 -12.09 23.32
N GLY A 34 6.67 -11.32 23.88
CA GLY A 34 5.40 -10.98 23.23
C GLY A 34 5.59 -9.97 22.10
N GLN A 35 4.65 -9.91 21.17
CA GLN A 35 4.64 -8.99 20.02
C GLN A 35 4.80 -7.51 20.39
N PHE A 36 4.53 -7.13 21.65
CA PHE A 36 4.68 -5.77 22.19
C PHE A 36 5.94 -5.57 23.04
N GLY A 37 6.85 -6.55 23.08
CA GLY A 37 8.13 -6.42 23.75
C GLY A 37 9.05 -5.43 23.04
N PHE A 38 10.22 -5.16 23.65
CA PHE A 38 11.22 -4.21 23.13
C PHE A 38 11.61 -4.48 21.67
N GLU A 39 11.72 -5.74 21.28
CA GLU A 39 12.10 -6.11 19.91
C GLU A 39 10.92 -5.99 18.93
N GLY A 40 9.71 -6.35 19.37
CA GLY A 40 8.49 -6.15 18.60
C GLY A 40 8.23 -4.67 18.31
N GLN A 41 8.53 -3.78 19.27
CA GLN A 41 8.44 -2.33 19.04
C GLN A 41 9.41 -1.85 17.96
N LYS A 42 10.64 -2.35 17.92
CA LYS A 42 11.60 -1.98 16.86
C LYS A 42 11.14 -2.49 15.50
N GLN A 43 10.65 -3.72 15.43
CA GLN A 43 10.16 -4.29 14.17
C GLN A 43 8.92 -3.54 13.68
N MET A 44 7.96 -3.24 14.55
CA MET A 44 6.81 -2.39 14.22
C MET A 44 7.24 -1.00 13.74
N GLN A 45 8.24 -0.39 14.37
CA GLN A 45 8.75 0.91 13.93
C GLN A 45 9.40 0.83 12.54
N ALA A 46 10.15 -0.24 12.25
CA ALA A 46 10.74 -0.48 10.94
C ALA A 46 9.65 -0.72 9.87
N ASP A 47 8.62 -1.49 10.21
CA ASP A 47 7.49 -1.76 9.32
C ASP A 47 6.72 -0.47 9.03
N ILE A 48 6.48 0.39 10.03
CA ILE A 48 5.86 1.71 9.83
C ILE A 48 6.67 2.53 8.83
N VAL A 49 7.99 2.63 9.00
CA VAL A 49 8.85 3.40 8.09
C VAL A 49 8.81 2.82 6.67
N ALA A 50 8.81 1.49 6.53
CA ALA A 50 8.72 0.84 5.22
C ALA A 50 7.37 1.13 4.55
N LEU A 51 6.26 0.95 5.28
CA LEU A 51 4.92 1.22 4.77
C LEU A 51 4.71 2.70 4.42
N GLU A 52 5.27 3.62 5.21
CA GLU A 52 5.23 5.05 4.90
C GLU A 52 5.97 5.35 3.58
N ALA A 53 7.16 4.76 3.38
CA ALA A 53 7.91 4.91 2.14
C ALA A 53 7.15 4.36 0.92
N ASP A 54 6.56 3.18 1.04
CA ASP A 54 5.73 2.58 -0.01
C ASP A 54 4.50 3.46 -0.32
N SER A 55 3.85 3.98 0.73
CA SER A 55 2.69 4.85 0.57
C SER A 55 3.06 6.15 -0.16
N ALA A 56 4.23 6.72 0.14
CA ALA A 56 4.72 7.93 -0.50
C ALA A 56 5.08 7.68 -1.98
N ALA A 57 5.69 6.54 -2.29
CA ALA A 57 5.98 6.14 -3.67
C ALA A 57 4.70 5.95 -4.49
N LEU A 58 3.71 5.24 -3.95
CA LEU A 58 2.41 5.05 -4.60
C LEU A 58 1.67 6.38 -4.78
N GLN A 59 1.72 7.26 -3.79
CA GLN A 59 1.09 8.57 -3.89
C GLN A 59 1.73 9.41 -5.01
N ALA A 60 3.06 9.38 -5.15
CA ALA A 60 3.75 10.05 -6.24
C ALA A 60 3.33 9.48 -7.62
N GLU A 61 3.15 8.17 -7.73
CA GLU A 61 2.65 7.54 -8.95
C GLU A 61 1.20 7.95 -9.26
N ILE A 62 0.33 7.95 -8.25
CA ILE A 62 -1.05 8.44 -8.38
C ILE A 62 -1.06 9.89 -8.86
N ASP A 63 -0.21 10.75 -8.31
CA ASP A 63 -0.18 12.16 -8.68
C ASP A 63 0.40 12.36 -10.09
N ALA A 64 1.36 11.55 -10.51
CA ALA A 64 1.83 11.52 -11.90
C ALA A 64 0.72 11.12 -12.88
N TYR A 65 -0.07 10.09 -12.56
CA TYR A 65 -1.22 9.70 -13.38
C TYR A 65 -2.34 10.73 -13.33
N ARG A 66 -2.63 11.32 -12.17
CA ARG A 66 -3.61 12.39 -12.05
C ARG A 66 -3.23 13.56 -12.93
N HIS A 67 -1.97 13.97 -12.94
CA HIS A 67 -1.49 15.04 -13.82
C HIS A 67 -1.67 14.68 -15.30
N ARG A 68 -1.33 13.44 -15.71
CA ARG A 68 -1.57 12.97 -17.09
C ARG A 68 -3.06 12.95 -17.43
N VAL A 69 -3.89 12.43 -16.53
CA VAL A 69 -5.35 12.40 -16.71
C VAL A 69 -5.89 13.80 -16.79
N GLU A 70 -5.41 14.76 -15.98
CA GLU A 70 -5.79 16.16 -16.03
C GLU A 70 -5.43 16.81 -17.37
N LEU A 71 -4.26 16.49 -17.93
CA LEU A 71 -3.90 16.89 -19.30
C LEU A 71 -4.86 16.32 -20.36
N PHE A 72 -5.50 15.16 -20.09
CA PHE A 72 -6.54 14.57 -20.93
C PHE A 72 -7.97 14.95 -20.51
N ARG A 73 -8.16 15.61 -19.36
CA ARG A 73 -9.47 15.73 -18.73
C ARG A 73 -10.26 16.82 -19.40
N ALA A 74 -11.50 16.43 -19.66
CA ALA A 74 -12.32 16.88 -20.76
C ALA A 74 -13.34 17.96 -20.42
N ASP A 75 -13.13 18.78 -19.40
CA ASP A 75 -13.92 20.02 -19.31
C ASP A 75 -13.60 20.98 -20.50
N ARG A 76 -12.58 20.63 -21.31
CA ARG A 76 -12.27 21.16 -22.65
C ARG A 76 -11.81 20.09 -23.66
N LEU A 77 -12.16 18.80 -23.53
CA LEU A 77 -11.80 17.83 -24.58
C LEU A 77 -12.82 17.97 -25.70
N ASP A 78 -12.38 18.56 -26.81
CA ASP A 78 -13.20 18.80 -27.98
C ASP A 78 -13.79 17.47 -28.49
N PRO A 79 -15.12 17.33 -28.64
CA PRO A 79 -15.74 16.14 -29.22
C PRO A 79 -15.14 15.75 -30.59
N ASP A 80 -14.51 16.70 -31.29
CA ASP A 80 -13.79 16.42 -32.52
C ASP A 80 -12.58 15.50 -32.29
N ILE A 81 -11.83 15.60 -31.20
CA ILE A 81 -10.67 14.73 -30.93
C ILE A 81 -11.08 13.26 -30.78
N VAL A 82 -12.19 13.00 -30.10
CA VAL A 82 -12.74 11.64 -29.97
C VAL A 82 -13.19 11.12 -31.33
N SER A 83 -13.82 11.99 -32.12
CA SER A 83 -14.31 11.65 -33.46
C SER A 83 -13.18 11.38 -34.45
N GLU A 84 -12.09 12.15 -34.39
CA GLU A 84 -10.85 11.91 -35.15
C GLU A 84 -10.22 10.58 -34.76
N ARG A 85 -10.13 10.29 -33.44
CA ARG A 85 -9.55 9.02 -32.98
C ARG A 85 -10.39 7.81 -33.38
N ALA A 86 -11.71 7.91 -33.29
CA ALA A 86 -12.63 6.88 -33.75
C ALA A 86 -12.52 6.64 -35.27
N ARG A 87 -12.44 7.72 -36.07
CA ARG A 87 -12.24 7.66 -37.52
C ARG A 87 -10.91 6.99 -37.88
N ALA A 88 -9.81 7.38 -37.22
CA ALA A 88 -8.50 6.79 -37.43
C ALA A 88 -8.47 5.28 -37.11
N LEU A 89 -9.14 4.85 -36.03
CA LEU A 89 -9.22 3.43 -35.66
C LEU A 89 -10.06 2.59 -36.63
N LEU A 90 -11.09 3.20 -37.22
CA LEU A 90 -12.00 2.56 -38.17
C LEU A 90 -11.53 2.71 -39.63
N ALA A 91 -10.34 3.26 -39.87
CA ALA A 91 -9.81 3.59 -41.20
C ALA A 91 -10.79 4.45 -42.04
N MET A 92 -11.50 5.37 -41.38
CA MET A 92 -12.48 6.27 -41.96
C MET A 92 -11.90 7.70 -42.06
N ALA A 93 -12.24 8.43 -43.12
CA ALA A 93 -11.84 9.82 -43.35
C ALA A 93 -13.04 10.61 -43.94
N LYS A 94 -13.11 11.92 -43.69
CA LYS A 94 -14.08 12.82 -44.35
C LYS A 94 -13.56 13.23 -45.73
N GLU A 95 -14.47 13.70 -46.58
CA GLU A 95 -14.16 14.18 -47.94
C GLU A 95 -13.13 15.33 -47.95
N SER A 96 -13.07 16.11 -46.87
CA SER A 96 -12.12 17.21 -46.68
C SER A 96 -10.77 16.80 -46.08
N ASP A 97 -10.59 15.54 -45.67
CA ASP A 97 -9.41 15.11 -44.91
C ASP A 97 -8.27 14.70 -45.86
N VAL A 98 -7.03 15.10 -45.55
CA VAL A 98 -5.84 14.69 -46.29
C VAL A 98 -5.23 13.45 -45.65
N VAL A 99 -5.26 12.32 -46.36
CA VAL A 99 -4.67 11.06 -45.88
C VAL A 99 -3.19 11.00 -46.27
N ILE A 100 -2.32 10.90 -45.27
CA ILE A 100 -0.88 10.71 -45.45
C ILE A 100 -0.54 9.25 -45.12
N MET A 101 -0.06 8.52 -46.12
CA MET A 101 0.43 7.16 -45.92
C MET A 101 1.83 7.21 -45.31
N VAL A 102 2.07 6.39 -44.28
CA VAL A 102 3.35 6.28 -43.58
C VAL A 102 3.91 4.86 -43.71
N ASP A 103 5.22 4.76 -43.88
CA ASP A 103 5.91 3.48 -43.89
C ASP A 103 5.97 2.92 -42.45
N PRO A 104 5.46 1.70 -42.20
CA PRO A 104 5.43 1.10 -40.87
C PRO A 104 6.81 0.83 -40.27
N ALA A 105 7.87 0.76 -41.08
CA ALA A 105 9.23 0.51 -40.60
C ALA A 105 9.96 1.80 -40.20
N THR A 106 9.63 2.92 -40.83
CA THR A 106 10.41 4.17 -40.67
C THR A 106 9.60 5.31 -40.06
N ASN A 107 8.27 5.18 -39.92
CA ASN A 107 7.33 6.26 -39.54
C ASN A 107 7.49 7.54 -40.38
N GLN A 108 8.07 7.41 -41.58
CA GLN A 108 8.20 8.50 -42.51
C GLN A 108 7.01 8.50 -43.48
N PRO A 109 6.54 9.68 -43.93
CA PRO A 109 5.56 9.76 -44.99
C PRO A 109 6.10 8.98 -46.19
N THR A 110 5.29 8.08 -46.76
CA THR A 110 5.63 7.49 -48.06
C THR A 110 5.55 8.66 -49.04
N SER A 111 6.69 9.26 -49.41
CA SER A 111 6.72 10.35 -50.37
C SER A 111 6.05 9.87 -51.65
N GLY A 112 4.82 10.34 -51.85
CA GLY A 112 4.09 10.12 -53.09
C GLY A 112 4.92 10.74 -54.20
N SER A 113 5.50 9.89 -55.05
CA SER A 113 6.02 10.31 -56.35
C SER A 113 4.83 10.85 -57.13
N SER A 114 4.58 12.15 -57.05
CA SER A 114 3.59 12.83 -57.89
C SER A 114 4.03 12.71 -59.35
N ARG A 115 3.25 12.00 -60.14
CA ARG A 115 3.10 12.24 -61.58
C ARG A 115 1.67 12.65 -61.83
#